data_AF-A0A7S3KA69-F1
#
_entry.id   AF-A0A7S3KA69-F1
#
_cell.length_a   1.000
_cell.length_b   1.000
_cell.length_c   1.000
_cell.angle_alpha   90.00
_cell.angle_beta   90.00
_cell.angle_gamma   90.00
#
_symmetry.space_group_name_H-M   'P 1'
#
loop_
_entity.id
_entity.type
_entity.pdbx_description
1 polymer ?
#
loop_
_entity_poly.entity_id
_entity_poly.type
_entity_poly.pdbx_seq_one_letter_code
_entity_poly.pdbx_strand_id
1 'polypeptide(L)'
;NNMAEASKPANFYDKFTRNPLHFKKKKGAKHEFGLEYEPIIPSEGEVRLLGNRATQCQYYTIGVEFCHQEMIKNDSDTFLPCKEPIDALWRCYTEDKYGASIRDAPKEAKPYEKNFYDCLFRPSSGTDLCMGHLHDMVRSIYRSDDNELCDWY
;
A
#
# COMPACT_ATOMS: atom_id res chain seq x y z
N ASN A 1 7.54 5.11 -40.36
CA ASN A 1 8.82 4.62 -39.80
C ASN A 1 8.65 4.32 -38.33
N ASN A 2 8.12 3.13 -38.01
CA ASN A 2 8.06 2.61 -36.65
C ASN A 2 9.39 1.91 -36.36
N MET A 3 10.31 2.59 -35.68
CA MET A 3 11.48 1.93 -35.11
C MET A 3 11.02 1.21 -33.86
N ALA A 4 11.02 -0.12 -33.93
CA ALA A 4 10.94 -1.02 -32.80
C ALA A 4 12.02 -0.62 -31.77
N GLU A 5 11.60 -0.27 -30.55
CA GLU A 5 12.50 -0.18 -29.42
C GLU A 5 13.08 -1.57 -29.16
N ALA A 6 14.33 -1.76 -29.58
CA ALA A 6 15.11 -2.93 -29.27
C ALA A 6 15.20 -3.07 -27.74
N SER A 7 14.62 -4.14 -27.19
CA SER A 7 14.68 -4.47 -25.77
C SER A 7 16.13 -4.71 -25.36
N LYS A 8 16.77 -3.69 -24.77
CA LYS A 8 18.10 -3.83 -24.17
C LYS A 8 18.03 -4.89 -23.04
N PRO A 9 19.08 -5.73 -22.89
CA PRO A 9 19.12 -6.70 -21.80
C PRO A 9 19.05 -5.96 -20.46
N ALA A 10 18.16 -6.40 -19.57
CA ALA A 10 17.99 -5.81 -18.25
C ALA A 10 19.32 -5.86 -17.49
N ASN A 11 19.82 -4.70 -17.05
CA ASN A 11 21.06 -4.66 -16.28
C ASN A 11 20.84 -5.33 -14.91
N PHE A 12 21.90 -5.86 -14.30
CA PHE A 12 21.83 -6.49 -12.96
C PHE A 12 21.10 -5.61 -11.94
N TYR A 13 21.31 -4.29 -12.01
CA TYR A 13 20.70 -3.32 -11.11
C TYR A 13 19.22 -3.04 -11.40
N ASP A 14 18.71 -3.28 -12.62
CA ASP A 14 17.29 -3.12 -12.96
C ASP A 14 16.39 -4.08 -12.16
N LYS A 15 16.97 -5.12 -11.52
CA LYS A 15 16.28 -6.02 -10.59
C LYS A 15 15.93 -5.37 -9.25
N PHE A 16 16.60 -4.27 -8.86
CA PHE A 16 16.25 -3.50 -7.66
C PHE A 16 15.08 -2.56 -7.97
N THR A 17 13.90 -3.13 -8.18
CA THR A 17 12.67 -2.36 -8.35
C THR A 17 12.24 -1.77 -7.00
N ARG A 18 12.43 -0.47 -6.81
CA ARG A 18 11.77 0.27 -5.72
C ARG A 18 10.26 0.35 -5.99
N ASN A 19 9.48 0.49 -4.91
CA ASN A 19 8.02 0.61 -5.01
C ASN A 19 7.65 1.77 -5.98
N PRO A 20 6.93 1.48 -7.09
CA PRO A 20 6.61 2.47 -8.10
C PRO A 20 5.66 3.57 -7.61
N LEU A 21 5.01 3.39 -6.45
CA LEU A 21 4.23 4.44 -5.81
C LEU A 21 5.09 5.57 -5.24
N HIS A 22 6.33 5.26 -4.82
CA HIS A 22 7.17 6.23 -4.10
C HIS A 22 8.30 6.77 -4.96
N PHE A 23 8.70 6.04 -6.01
CA PHE A 23 9.87 6.37 -6.81
C PHE A 23 9.61 6.22 -8.31
N LYS A 24 10.07 7.20 -9.09
CA LYS A 24 10.10 7.16 -10.56
C LYS A 24 11.54 7.20 -11.06
N LYS A 25 11.83 6.58 -12.21
CA LYS A 25 13.15 6.69 -12.86
C LYS A 25 13.34 8.12 -13.36
N LYS A 26 14.50 8.73 -13.09
CA LYS A 26 14.84 10.07 -13.58
C LYS A 26 14.99 10.07 -15.10
N LYS A 27 14.32 11.00 -15.79
CA LYS A 27 14.44 11.15 -17.24
C LYS A 27 15.86 11.63 -17.58
N GLY A 28 16.63 10.82 -18.31
CA GLY A 28 17.98 11.15 -18.76
C GLY A 28 19.13 10.55 -17.94
N ALA A 29 18.84 9.69 -16.96
CA ALA A 29 19.88 8.98 -16.21
C ALA A 29 20.71 8.07 -17.15
N LYS A 30 22.03 8.24 -17.16
CA LYS A 30 22.95 7.39 -17.91
C LYS A 30 23.39 6.22 -17.02
N HIS A 31 23.09 5.00 -17.47
CA HIS A 31 23.23 3.74 -16.74
C HIS A 31 24.69 3.25 -16.61
N GLU A 32 25.65 4.08 -16.19
CA GLU A 32 27.02 3.59 -15.94
C GLU A 32 27.24 3.10 -14.50
N PHE A 33 26.61 3.69 -13.48
CA PHE A 33 26.90 3.33 -12.07
C PHE A 33 25.73 3.30 -11.08
N GLY A 34 24.50 3.66 -11.46
CA GLY A 34 23.40 3.65 -10.51
C GLY A 34 22.09 4.14 -11.09
N LEU A 35 21.00 3.51 -10.68
CA LEU A 35 19.65 3.94 -11.02
C LEU A 35 19.35 5.24 -10.26
N GLU A 36 19.35 6.38 -10.97
CA GLU A 36 18.86 7.62 -10.40
C GLU A 36 17.33 7.59 -10.36
N TYR A 37 16.79 7.51 -9.14
CA TYR A 37 15.36 7.60 -8.85
C TYR A 37 15.02 8.96 -8.26
N GLU A 38 13.88 9.50 -8.66
CA GLU A 38 13.28 10.67 -8.04
C GLU A 38 12.10 10.22 -7.18
N PRO A 39 11.91 10.80 -5.97
CA PRO A 39 10.70 10.58 -5.21
C PRO A 39 9.49 11.14 -5.96
N ILE A 40 8.38 10.43 -5.91
CA ILE A 40 7.10 10.92 -6.40
C ILE A 40 6.50 11.80 -5.32
N ILE A 41 6.21 13.06 -5.65
CA ILE A 41 5.49 13.97 -4.77
C ILE A 41 4.00 13.68 -4.93
N PRO A 42 3.28 13.30 -3.86
CA PRO A 42 1.83 13.07 -3.92
C PRO A 42 1.05 14.32 -4.34
N SER A 43 -0.11 14.13 -4.96
CA SER A 43 -1.04 15.24 -5.21
C SER A 43 -1.67 15.74 -3.91
N GLU A 44 -2.20 16.96 -3.91
CA GLU A 44 -2.89 17.51 -2.74
C GLU A 44 -4.09 16.64 -2.32
N GLY A 45 -4.87 16.14 -3.28
CA GLY A 45 -6.00 15.25 -3.02
C GLY A 45 -5.57 13.93 -2.38
N GLU A 46 -4.45 13.35 -2.80
CA GLU A 46 -3.92 12.12 -2.16
C GLU A 46 -3.55 12.36 -0.69
N VAL A 47 -2.90 13.48 -0.40
CA VAL A 47 -2.53 13.85 0.98
C VAL A 47 -3.78 14.05 1.83
N ARG A 48 -4.79 14.76 1.29
CA ARG A 48 -6.05 15.03 1.99
C ARG A 48 -6.82 13.74 2.26
N LEU A 49 -6.98 12.90 1.24
CA LEU A 49 -7.62 11.59 1.35
C LEU A 49 -7.00 10.76 2.49
N LEU A 50 -5.68 10.56 2.46
CA LEU A 50 -5.02 9.72 3.46
C LEU A 50 -5.06 10.34 4.86
N GLY A 51 -4.88 11.66 4.98
CA GLY A 51 -4.95 12.36 6.26
C GLY A 51 -6.34 12.27 6.91
N ASN A 52 -7.38 12.45 6.10
CA ASN A 52 -8.77 12.33 6.55
C ASN A 52 -9.11 10.89 6.95
N ARG A 53 -8.74 9.90 6.12
CA ARG A 53 -8.99 8.49 6.43
C ARG A 53 -8.23 8.04 7.66
N ALA A 54 -6.99 8.46 7.85
CA ALA A 54 -6.24 8.17 9.07
C ALA A 54 -6.95 8.69 10.33
N THR A 55 -7.57 9.87 10.25
CA THR A 55 -8.33 10.45 11.37
C THR A 55 -9.68 9.75 11.57
N GLN A 56 -10.45 9.55 10.51
CA GLN A 56 -11.80 8.99 10.59
C GLN A 56 -11.80 7.50 10.93
N CYS A 57 -10.81 6.76 10.42
CA CYS A 57 -10.71 5.31 10.59
C CYS A 57 -9.82 4.91 11.78
N GLN A 58 -9.37 5.88 12.60
CA GLN A 58 -8.47 5.64 13.72
C GLN A 58 -9.01 4.58 14.69
N TYR A 59 -10.33 4.56 14.94
CA TYR A 59 -10.97 3.56 15.78
C TYR A 59 -10.70 2.13 15.31
N TYR A 60 -10.80 1.88 14.00
CA TYR A 60 -10.53 0.58 13.42
C TYR A 60 -9.04 0.25 13.46
N THR A 61 -8.15 1.23 13.25
CA THR A 61 -6.70 1.05 13.40
C THR A 61 -6.34 0.57 14.81
N ILE A 62 -6.94 1.17 15.84
CA ILE A 62 -6.77 0.74 17.23
C ILE A 62 -7.28 -0.71 17.44
N GLY A 63 -8.42 -1.06 16.83
CA GLY A 63 -8.94 -2.43 16.88
C GLY A 63 -7.99 -3.46 16.25
N VAL A 64 -7.35 -3.11 15.14
CA VAL A 64 -6.32 -3.95 14.50
C VAL A 64 -5.10 -4.09 15.41
N GLU A 65 -4.66 -3.00 16.03
CA GLU A 65 -3.52 -3.02 16.95
C GLU A 65 -3.78 -3.89 18.18
N PHE A 66 -4.97 -3.76 18.79
CA PHE A 66 -5.36 -4.60 19.92
C PHE A 66 -5.34 -6.08 19.53
N CYS A 67 -5.89 -6.43 18.36
CA CYS A 67 -5.88 -7.80 17.91
C CYS A 67 -4.47 -8.34 17.63
N HIS A 68 -3.61 -7.52 17.01
CA HIS A 68 -2.21 -7.88 16.78
C HIS A 68 -1.46 -8.13 18.11
N GLN A 69 -1.68 -7.30 19.12
CA GLN A 69 -1.09 -7.49 20.45
C GLN A 69 -1.59 -8.78 21.12
N GLU A 70 -2.88 -9.09 21.01
CA GLU A 70 -3.44 -10.34 21.53
C GLU A 70 -2.91 -11.57 20.78
N MET A 71 -2.69 -11.49 19.46
CA MET A 71 -2.05 -12.56 18.70
C MET A 71 -0.62 -12.84 19.20
N ILE A 72 0.18 -11.79 19.41
CA ILE A 72 1.54 -11.91 19.95
C ILE A 72 1.54 -12.51 21.36
N LYS A 73 0.63 -12.05 22.24
CA LYS A 73 0.53 -12.58 23.61
C LYS A 73 0.19 -14.06 23.65
N ASN A 74 -0.66 -14.51 22.74
CA ASN A 74 -1.13 -15.89 22.69
C ASN A 74 -0.26 -16.82 21.83
N ASP A 75 0.85 -16.33 21.27
CA ASP A 75 1.71 -17.06 20.32
C ASP A 75 0.87 -17.71 19.20
N SER A 76 -0.14 -16.98 18.72
CA SER A 76 -1.10 -17.49 17.75
C SER A 76 -0.65 -17.17 16.33
N ASP A 77 -0.51 -18.22 15.53
CA ASP A 77 -0.27 -18.11 14.08
C ASP A 77 -1.55 -17.79 13.29
N THR A 78 -2.71 -17.70 13.96
CA THR A 78 -4.00 -17.57 13.29
C THR A 78 -4.51 -16.14 13.28
N PHE A 79 -4.76 -15.64 12.08
CA PHE A 79 -5.28 -14.29 11.83
C PHE A 79 -6.80 -14.15 12.02
N LEU A 80 -7.52 -15.27 12.08
CA LEU A 80 -8.98 -15.27 12.12
C LEU A 80 -9.57 -14.30 13.17
N PRO A 81 -8.98 -14.15 14.38
CA PRO A 81 -9.45 -13.16 15.35
C PRO A 81 -9.37 -11.71 14.87
N CYS A 82 -8.45 -11.39 13.96
CA CYS A 82 -8.23 -10.04 13.44
C CYS A 82 -8.93 -9.75 12.12
N LYS A 83 -9.69 -10.71 11.58
CA LYS A 83 -10.37 -10.56 10.31
C LYS A 83 -11.37 -9.40 10.33
N GLU A 84 -12.27 -9.38 11.30
CA GLU A 84 -13.30 -8.35 11.41
C GLU A 84 -12.76 -6.92 11.52
N PRO A 85 -11.81 -6.62 12.45
CA PRO A 85 -11.27 -5.27 12.55
C PRO A 85 -10.51 -4.85 11.29
N ILE A 86 -9.85 -5.77 10.59
CA ILE A 86 -9.12 -5.44 9.35
C ILE A 86 -10.06 -5.22 8.17
N ASP A 87 -11.12 -6.01 8.06
CA ASP A 87 -12.14 -5.75 7.04
C ASP A 87 -12.90 -4.45 7.32
N ALA A 88 -13.17 -4.13 8.59
CA ALA A 88 -13.76 -2.85 8.97
C ALA A 88 -12.84 -1.66 8.67
N LEU A 89 -11.54 -1.81 8.94
CA LEU A 89 -10.52 -0.83 8.58
C LEU A 89 -10.49 -0.61 7.06
N TRP A 90 -10.46 -1.68 6.28
CA TRP A 90 -10.49 -1.63 4.82
C TRP A 90 -11.71 -0.88 4.30
N ARG A 91 -12.90 -1.27 4.76
CA ARG A 91 -14.17 -0.63 4.43
C ARG A 91 -14.16 0.86 4.74
N CYS A 92 -13.66 1.25 5.91
CA CYS A 92 -13.54 2.66 6.27
C CYS A 92 -12.58 3.43 5.36
N TYR A 93 -11.40 2.87 5.06
CA TYR A 93 -10.41 3.51 4.21
C TYR A 93 -10.85 3.63 2.74
N THR A 94 -11.75 2.74 2.31
CA THR A 94 -12.25 2.65 0.93
C THR A 94 -13.68 3.14 0.76
N GLU A 95 -14.31 3.68 1.81
CA GLU A 95 -15.70 4.12 1.81
C GLU A 95 -16.68 3.03 1.36
N ASP A 96 -16.39 1.77 1.68
CA ASP A 96 -17.16 0.59 1.24
C ASP A 96 -17.22 0.37 -0.29
N LYS A 97 -16.45 1.12 -1.09
CA LYS A 97 -16.51 1.06 -2.56
C LYS A 97 -15.77 -0.12 -3.17
N TYR A 98 -14.81 -0.70 -2.43
CA TYR A 98 -13.87 -1.69 -2.96
C TYR A 98 -13.99 -3.05 -2.24
N GLY A 99 -15.23 -3.52 -2.07
CA GLY A 99 -15.55 -4.82 -1.48
C GLY A 99 -15.62 -4.79 0.05
N ALA A 100 -16.17 -5.86 0.63
CA ALA A 100 -16.45 -5.94 2.06
C ALA A 100 -15.25 -6.43 2.88
N SER A 101 -14.31 -7.12 2.23
CA SER A 101 -13.06 -7.58 2.82
C SER A 101 -11.85 -6.96 2.13
N ILE A 102 -10.77 -6.79 2.87
CA ILE A 102 -9.46 -6.44 2.27
C ILE A 102 -9.01 -7.47 1.23
N ARG A 103 -9.51 -8.71 1.34
CA ARG A 103 -9.30 -9.78 0.36
C ARG A 103 -10.02 -9.54 -0.97
N ASP A 104 -10.95 -8.61 -1.02
CA ASP A 104 -11.67 -8.21 -2.23
C ASP A 104 -10.99 -7.01 -2.92
N ALA A 105 -9.86 -6.53 -2.38
CA ALA A 105 -9.13 -5.39 -2.93
C ALA A 105 -8.84 -5.56 -4.43
N PRO A 106 -8.94 -4.47 -5.21
CA PRO A 106 -8.74 -4.51 -6.66
C PRO A 106 -7.28 -4.86 -6.99
N LYS A 107 -7.04 -5.19 -8.27
CA LYS A 107 -5.78 -5.82 -8.71
C LYS A 107 -4.55 -4.96 -8.44
N GLU A 108 -4.70 -3.65 -8.49
CA GLU A 108 -3.67 -2.64 -8.29
C GLU A 108 -3.20 -2.62 -6.82
N ALA A 109 -4.10 -2.92 -5.89
CA ALA A 109 -3.84 -2.96 -4.46
C ALA A 109 -3.29 -4.31 -3.95
N LYS A 110 -3.50 -5.40 -4.71
CA LYS A 110 -3.06 -6.76 -4.33
C LYS A 110 -1.58 -6.91 -3.96
N PRO A 111 -0.62 -6.28 -4.67
CA PRO A 111 0.79 -6.37 -4.28
C PRO A 111 1.06 -5.82 -2.87
N TYR A 112 0.29 -4.81 -2.45
CA TYR A 112 0.43 -4.15 -1.15
C TYR A 112 -0.35 -4.84 -0.05
N GLU A 113 -1.45 -5.53 -0.38
CA GLU A 113 -2.18 -6.42 0.54
C GLU A 113 -1.25 -7.47 1.16
N LYS A 114 -0.43 -8.13 0.33
CA LYS A 114 0.54 -9.11 0.80
C LYS A 114 1.54 -8.49 1.77
N ASN A 115 2.08 -7.31 1.44
CA ASN A 115 3.03 -6.62 2.32
C ASN A 115 2.39 -6.20 3.65
N PHE A 116 1.12 -5.78 3.63
CA PHE A 116 0.37 -5.44 4.84
C PHE A 116 0.24 -6.65 5.77
N TYR A 117 -0.16 -7.80 5.23
CA TYR A 117 -0.23 -9.04 5.98
C TYR A 117 1.14 -9.52 6.46
N ASP A 118 2.12 -9.59 5.57
CA ASP A 118 3.49 -10.02 5.91
C ASP A 118 4.09 -9.14 7.02
N CYS A 119 3.75 -7.85 7.04
CA CYS A 119 4.08 -6.96 8.13
C CYS A 119 3.30 -7.33 9.40
N LEU A 120 1.97 -7.34 9.37
CA LEU A 120 1.12 -7.59 10.55
C LEU A 120 1.37 -8.93 11.25
N PHE A 121 1.85 -9.95 10.55
CA PHE A 121 2.17 -11.25 11.15
C PHE A 121 3.57 -11.33 11.74
N ARG A 122 4.35 -10.25 11.66
CA ARG A 122 5.70 -10.26 12.21
C ARG A 122 5.64 -9.98 13.72
N PRO A 123 6.29 -10.80 14.57
CA PRO A 123 6.23 -10.64 16.04
C PRO A 123 6.77 -9.31 16.59
N SER A 124 7.44 -8.51 15.76
CA SER A 124 8.14 -7.28 16.15
C SER A 124 7.79 -6.07 15.29
N SER A 125 6.73 -6.14 14.50
CA SER A 125 6.24 -5.01 13.71
C SER A 125 5.22 -4.23 14.51
N GLY A 126 5.39 -2.92 14.64
CA GLY A 126 4.31 -2.07 15.11
C GLY A 126 3.24 -1.93 14.02
N THR A 127 1.96 -1.85 14.43
CA THR A 127 0.83 -1.61 13.53
C THR A 127 1.04 -0.33 12.73
N ASP A 128 1.65 0.69 13.34
CA ASP A 128 2.04 1.96 12.71
C ASP A 128 2.91 1.77 11.45
N LEU A 129 3.87 0.84 11.50
CA LEU A 129 4.71 0.50 10.34
C LEU A 129 3.88 -0.20 9.26
N CYS A 130 3.00 -1.12 9.66
CA CYS A 130 2.20 -1.90 8.72
C CYS A 130 1.13 -1.05 8.03
N MET A 131 0.59 -0.02 8.70
CA MET A 131 -0.35 0.93 8.09
C MET A 131 0.22 1.63 6.86
N GLY A 132 1.55 1.74 6.74
CA GLY A 132 2.18 2.21 5.50
C GLY A 132 1.82 1.36 4.28
N HIS A 133 1.70 0.04 4.43
CA HIS A 133 1.27 -0.85 3.35
C HIS A 133 -0.22 -0.72 3.03
N LEU A 134 -1.07 -0.51 4.04
CA LEU A 134 -2.48 -0.20 3.80
C LEU A 134 -2.63 1.13 3.05
N HIS A 135 -1.86 2.16 3.44
CA HIS A 135 -1.85 3.43 2.71
C HIS A 135 -1.39 3.23 1.27
N ASP A 136 -0.42 2.37 1.01
CA ASP A 136 -0.01 2.04 -0.36
C ASP A 136 -1.10 1.31 -1.16
N MET A 137 -1.92 0.46 -0.52
CA MET A 137 -3.13 -0.09 -1.17
C MET A 137 -4.08 1.04 -1.60
N VAL A 138 -4.42 1.95 -0.67
CA VAL A 138 -5.34 3.06 -0.95
C VAL A 138 -4.78 4.03 -2.00
N ARG A 139 -3.47 4.30 -1.96
CA ARG A 139 -2.78 5.10 -3.00
C ARG A 139 -2.84 4.45 -4.36
N SER A 140 -2.62 3.13 -4.43
CA SER A 140 -2.66 2.42 -5.70
C SER A 140 -4.04 2.51 -6.36
N ILE A 141 -5.11 2.46 -5.54
CA ILE A 141 -6.48 2.70 -5.98
C ILE A 141 -6.66 4.15 -6.40
N TYR A 142 -6.31 5.12 -5.56
CA TYR A 142 -6.52 6.55 -5.85
C TYR A 142 -5.81 7.00 -7.14
N ARG A 143 -4.67 6.39 -7.47
CA ARG A 143 -3.92 6.68 -8.70
C ARG A 143 -4.35 5.85 -9.90
N SER A 144 -5.32 4.95 -9.75
CA SER A 144 -5.91 4.23 -10.87
C SER A 144 -6.90 5.10 -11.63
N ASP A 145 -7.08 4.82 -12.91
CA ASP A 145 -7.97 5.60 -13.79
C ASP A 145 -9.45 5.46 -13.37
N ASP A 146 -9.82 4.33 -12.76
CA ASP A 146 -11.19 3.98 -12.34
C ASP A 146 -11.43 4.24 -10.84
N ASN A 147 -10.70 5.20 -10.24
CA ASN A 147 -10.82 5.46 -8.81
C ASN A 147 -12.13 6.21 -8.47
N GLU A 148 -12.80 5.76 -7.42
CA GLU A 148 -14.05 6.33 -6.90
C GLU A 148 -13.86 6.93 -5.49
N LEU A 149 -12.63 6.97 -4.98
CA LEU A 149 -12.34 7.47 -3.63
C LEU A 149 -12.56 8.98 -3.53
N CYS A 150 -13.14 9.43 -2.42
CA CYS A 150 -13.47 10.83 -2.21
C CYS A 150 -12.35 11.57 -1.45
N ASP A 151 -11.80 12.63 -2.05
CA ASP A 151 -10.62 13.35 -1.56
C ASP A 151 -10.90 14.78 -1.04
N TRP A 152 -12.17 15.17 -0.88
CA TRP A 152 -12.56 16.55 -0.54
C TRP A 152 -13.18 16.75 0.85
N TYR A 153 -13.17 15.73 1.71
CA TYR A 153 -13.63 15.84 3.10
C TYR A 153 -12.75 16.74 3.97
#